data_AF-A0A1S3RVS2-F1
#
_entry.id   AF-A0A1S3RVS2-F1
#
_cell.length_a   1.000
_cell.length_b   1.000
_cell.length_c   1.000
_cell.angle_alpha   90.00
_cell.angle_beta   90.00
_cell.angle_gamma   90.00
#
_symmetry.space_group_name_H-M   'P 1'
#
loop_
_entity.id
_entity.type
_entity.pdbx_description
1 polymer ?
#
loop_
_entity_poly.entity_id
_entity_poly.type
_entity_poly.pdbx_seq_one_letter_code
_entity_poly.pdbx_strand_id
1 'polypeptide(L)' 'MRAYLVLLLLLPLCTADYNIECYGEDFLMLRNQLLQCSSKTQQACYIRSSGEKGCARLEFCSRPGWTCCYHDRCNA' A
#
# COMPACT_ATOMS: atom_id res chain seq x y z
N MET A 1 -2.79 13.02 30.23
CA MET A 1 -1.46 12.71 29.64
C MET A 1 -1.44 11.48 28.72
N ARG A 2 -2.25 10.43 28.93
CA ARG A 2 -2.24 9.22 28.07
C ARG A 2 -3.00 9.37 26.73
N ALA A 3 -4.05 10.19 26.68
CA ALA A 3 -4.86 10.39 25.46
C ALA A 3 -4.08 11.05 24.31
N TYR A 4 -3.13 11.95 24.63
CA TYR A 4 -2.31 12.63 23.63
C TYR A 4 -1.35 11.68 22.91
N LEU A 5 -0.87 10.62 23.57
CA LEU A 5 -0.04 9.59 22.96
C LEU A 5 -0.82 8.79 21.91
N VAL A 6 -2.08 8.45 22.21
CA VAL A 6 -2.98 7.79 21.24
C VAL A 6 -3.27 8.71 20.06
N LEU A 7 -3.51 9.99 20.31
CA LEU A 7 -3.70 10.98 19.25
C LEU A 7 -2.47 11.09 18.34
N LEU A 8 -1.26 11.09 18.94
CA LEU A 8 0.00 11.15 18.21
C LEU A 8 0.23 9.94 17.30
N LEU A 9 -0.19 8.74 17.73
CA LEU A 9 -0.12 7.51 16.93
C LEU A 9 -1.11 7.51 15.75
N LEU A 10 -2.22 8.23 15.86
CA LEU A 10 -3.27 8.28 14.82
C LEU A 10 -3.06 9.40 13.79
N LEU A 11 -2.24 10.41 14.10
CA LEU A 11 -1.88 11.50 13.18
C LEU A 11 -1.49 11.02 11.76
N PRO A 12 -0.60 10.03 11.56
CA PRO A 12 -0.20 9.61 10.22
C PRO A 12 -1.38 9.09 9.38
N LEU A 13 -2.34 8.38 9.99
CA LEU A 13 -3.54 7.88 9.32
C LEU A 13 -4.49 9.03 8.94
N CYS A 14 -4.60 10.07 9.78
CA CYS A 14 -5.42 11.25 9.48
C CYS A 14 -4.80 12.19 8.43
N THR A 15 -3.52 12.02 8.08
CA THR A 15 -2.80 12.89 7.13
C THR A 15 -2.62 12.28 5.74
N ALA A 16 -3.17 11.10 5.50
CA ALA A 16 -3.13 10.45 4.20
C ALA A 16 -4.29 10.93 3.32
N ASP A 17 -3.98 11.40 2.13
CA ASP A 17 -4.98 11.83 1.14
C ASP A 17 -5.54 10.64 0.34
N TYR A 18 -4.77 9.54 0.27
CA TYR A 18 -5.11 8.33 -0.48
C TYR A 18 -4.89 7.08 0.36
N ASN A 19 -5.85 6.18 0.28
CA ASN A 19 -5.81 4.86 0.88
C ASN A 19 -6.18 3.82 -0.18
N ILE A 20 -5.43 2.72 -0.23
CA ILE A 20 -5.75 1.55 -1.06
C ILE A 20 -5.33 0.28 -0.33
N GLU A 21 -6.13 -0.77 -0.44
CA GLU A 21 -5.79 -2.09 0.08
C GLU A 21 -5.20 -2.97 -1.02
N CYS A 22 -4.06 -3.61 -0.78
CA CYS A 22 -3.42 -4.50 -1.76
C CYS A 22 -2.88 -5.75 -1.09
N TYR A 23 -2.73 -6.84 -1.84
CA TYR A 23 -1.95 -7.98 -1.39
C TYR A 23 -0.46 -7.72 -1.58
N GLY A 24 0.36 -8.19 -0.65
CA GLY A 24 1.81 -8.03 -0.73
C GLY A 24 2.57 -8.86 0.28
N GLU A 25 3.83 -8.47 0.47
CA GLU A 25 4.70 -9.02 1.50
C GLU A 25 4.72 -8.08 2.71
N ASP A 26 4.48 -8.62 3.91
CA ASP A 26 4.50 -7.83 5.15
C ASP A 26 5.92 -7.73 5.77
N PHE A 27 6.04 -7.09 6.93
CA PHE A 27 7.32 -6.94 7.64
C PHE A 27 7.93 -8.27 8.15
N LEU A 28 7.16 -9.35 8.16
CA LEU A 28 7.61 -10.71 8.50
C LEU A 28 7.97 -11.53 7.26
N MET A 29 8.02 -10.90 6.08
CA MET A 29 8.27 -11.54 4.79
C MET A 29 7.19 -12.58 4.42
N LEU A 30 5.99 -12.45 4.98
CA LEU A 30 4.86 -13.31 4.62
C LEU A 30 4.19 -12.76 3.37
N ARG A 31 4.02 -13.62 2.37
CA ARG A 31 3.38 -13.26 1.09
C ARG A 31 1.86 -13.29 1.20
N ASN A 32 1.20 -12.59 0.27
CA ASN A 32 -0.25 -12.46 0.15
C ASN A 32 -0.93 -11.90 1.41
N GLN A 33 -0.23 -11.04 2.15
CA GLN A 33 -0.81 -10.32 3.28
C GLN A 33 -1.60 -9.11 2.79
N LEU A 34 -2.66 -8.78 3.51
CA LEU A 34 -3.44 -7.58 3.25
C LEU A 34 -2.66 -6.37 3.76
N LEU A 35 -2.24 -5.51 2.84
CA LEU A 35 -1.54 -4.27 3.14
C LEU A 35 -2.55 -3.10 3.08
N GLN A 36 -2.54 -2.26 4.11
CA GLN A 36 -3.23 -0.97 4.12
C GLN A 36 -2.25 0.12 3.74
N CYS A 37 -2.33 0.59 2.50
CA CYS A 37 -1.38 1.56 1.96
C CYS A 37 -1.97 2.97 2.05
N SER A 38 -1.35 3.79 2.88
CA SER A 38 -1.73 5.18 3.13
C SER A 38 -0.63 6.11 2.64
N SER A 39 -0.99 7.09 1.81
CA SER A 39 -0.04 8.00 1.16
C SER A 39 -0.66 9.36 0.87
N LYS A 40 0.17 10.40 0.79
CA LYS A 40 -0.24 11.73 0.29
C LYS A 40 -0.41 11.78 -1.22
N THR A 41 0.21 10.85 -1.94
CA THR A 41 0.07 10.72 -3.40
C THR A 41 -0.66 9.44 -3.73
N GLN A 42 -1.41 9.45 -4.82
CA GLN A 42 -2.13 8.27 -5.29
C GLN A 42 -1.16 7.10 -5.54
N GLN A 43 -1.59 5.91 -5.12
CA GLN A 43 -0.88 4.65 -5.29
C GLN A 43 -1.79 3.65 -6.01
N ALA A 44 -1.20 2.58 -6.53
CA ALA A 44 -1.87 1.45 -7.15
C ALA A 44 -1.35 0.14 -6.56
N CYS A 45 -2.15 -0.91 -6.61
CA CYS A 45 -1.65 -2.25 -6.35
C CYS A 45 -0.82 -2.70 -7.54
N TYR A 46 0.24 -3.46 -7.29
CA TYR A 46 1.07 -4.03 -8.34
C TYR A 46 1.29 -5.54 -8.17
N ILE A 47 1.65 -6.16 -9.29
CA ILE A 47 2.27 -7.48 -9.40
C ILE A 47 3.49 -7.31 -10.32
N ARG A 48 4.68 -7.72 -9.86
CA ARG A 48 5.87 -7.77 -10.71
C ARG A 48 5.96 -9.12 -11.41
N SER A 49 6.73 -9.19 -12.49
CA SER A 49 7.01 -10.44 -13.20
C SER A 49 7.63 -11.55 -12.33
N SER A 50 8.29 -11.18 -11.22
CA SER A 50 8.79 -12.13 -10.20
C SER A 50 7.69 -12.73 -9.31
N GLY A 51 6.46 -12.22 -9.39
CA GLY A 51 5.37 -12.55 -8.48
C GLY A 51 5.34 -11.70 -7.20
N GLU A 52 6.25 -10.74 -7.03
CA GLU A 52 6.20 -9.75 -5.94
C GLU A 52 4.95 -8.88 -6.08
N LYS A 53 4.27 -8.62 -4.96
CA LYS A 53 3.05 -7.83 -4.91
C LYS A 53 3.16 -6.73 -3.86
N GLY A 54 2.41 -5.65 -4.03
CA GLY A 54 2.28 -4.62 -3.01
C GLY A 54 1.64 -3.35 -3.55
N CYS A 55 2.01 -2.22 -2.94
CA CYS A 55 1.57 -0.89 -3.34
C CYS A 55 2.72 -0.10 -3.96
N ALA A 56 2.45 0.61 -5.05
CA ALA A 56 3.44 1.45 -5.71
C ALA A 56 2.84 2.78 -6.13
N ARG A 57 3.70 3.79 -6.25
CA ARG A 57 3.31 5.05 -6.89
C ARG A 57 3.04 4.81 -8.37
N LEU A 58 2.19 5.64 -8.96
CA LEU A 58 1.72 5.47 -10.33
C LEU A 58 2.87 5.50 -11.37
N GLU A 59 3.97 6.21 -11.10
CA GLU A 59 5.12 6.24 -12.01
C GLU A 59 5.81 4.87 -12.22
N PHE A 60 5.58 3.89 -11.34
CA PHE A 60 6.13 2.55 -11.49
C PHE A 60 5.28 1.68 -12.41
N CYS A 61 4.00 2.02 -12.61
CA CYS A 61 3.06 1.21 -13.39
C CYS A 61 3.34 1.21 -14.90
N SER A 62 4.13 2.15 -15.40
CA SER A 62 4.60 2.18 -16.78
C SER A 62 5.91 1.40 -17.00
N ARG A 63 6.54 0.91 -15.93
CA ARG A 63 7.83 0.22 -16.03
C ARG A 63 7.64 -1.21 -16.54
N PRO A 64 8.54 -1.70 -17.41
CA PRO A 64 8.53 -3.09 -17.84
C PRO A 64 8.56 -4.07 -16.65
N GLY A 65 7.75 -5.13 -16.73
CA GLY A 65 7.66 -6.13 -15.67
C GLY A 65 6.81 -5.72 -14.47
N TRP A 66 6.07 -4.61 -14.54
CA TRP A 66 5.05 -4.20 -13.57
C TRP A 66 3.66 -4.35 -14.19
N THR A 67 2.73 -4.89 -13.43
CA THR A 67 1.30 -4.89 -13.75
C THR A 67 0.58 -4.21 -12.60
N CYS A 68 -0.16 -3.14 -12.89
CA CYS A 68 -0.87 -2.37 -11.88
C CYS A 68 -2.39 -2.42 -12.04
N CYS A 69 -3.09 -2.22 -10.93
CA CYS A 69 -4.54 -2.05 -10.88
C CYS A 69 -4.92 -1.07 -9.75
N TYR A 70 -6.11 -0.47 -9.83
CA TYR A 70 -6.41 0.81 -9.16
C TYR A 70 -7.59 0.77 -8.17
N HIS A 71 -7.99 -0.42 -7.73
CA HIS A 71 -9.04 -0.58 -6.73
C HIS A 71 -8.61 -1.58 -5.66
N ASP A 72 -9.31 -1.58 -4.53
CA ASP A 72 -8.95 -2.43 -3.40
C ASP A 72 -8.86 -3.91 -3.79
N ARG A 73 -7.78 -4.54 -3.32
CA ARG A 73 -7.48 -5.97 -3.41
C ARG A 73 -7.46 -6.51 -4.84
N CYS A 74 -7.24 -5.64 -5.83
CA CYS A 74 -7.28 -5.97 -7.25
C CYS A 74 -6.14 -6.88 -7.73
N ASN A 75 -5.08 -7.02 -6.92
CA ASN A 75 -3.91 -7.84 -7.23
C ASN A 75 -3.93 -9.21 -6.53
N ALA A 76 -5.13 -9.75 -6.27
CA ALA A 76 -5.35 -11.12 -5.80
C ALA A 76 -4.77 -12.15 -6.78
#